data_AF-A0A229RPV7-F1
#
_entry.id   AF-A0A229RPV7-F1
#
_cell.length_a   1.000
_cell.length_b   1.000
_cell.length_c   1.000
_cell.angle_alpha   90.00
_cell.angle_beta   90.00
_cell.angle_gamma   90.00
#
_symmetry.space_group_name_H-M   'P 1'
#
loop_
_entity.id
_entity.type
_entity.pdbx_description
1 polymer ?
#
loop_
_entity_poly.entity_id
_entity_poly.type
_entity_poly.pdbx_seq_one_letter_code
_entity_poly.pdbx_strand_id
1 'polypeptide(L)'
;MKKKIAALVMAAFSAAGFLAASPASAATEGQFPPYGCDSNRYGVLFGEAISTTCFSLPRYSETYRVVAHCASGASLWFTVGHWVPIGFGPSTAECHGGLLANAYVAGYHVEDF
;
A
#
# COMPACT_ATOMS: atom_id res chain seq x y z
N MET A 1 25.49 58.58 36.37
CA MET A 1 25.51 57.40 37.25
C MET A 1 25.67 56.13 36.41
N LYS A 2 26.53 55.20 36.87
CA LYS A 2 26.63 53.74 36.62
C LYS A 2 26.68 53.12 35.20
N LYS A 3 27.63 52.18 35.12
CA LYS A 3 28.12 51.32 34.02
C LYS A 3 27.18 50.12 33.70
N LYS A 4 27.57 49.41 32.61
CA LYS A 4 27.34 47.98 32.27
C LYS A 4 25.99 47.74 31.54
N ILE A 5 25.82 46.88 30.53
CA ILE A 5 26.13 45.43 30.38
C ILE A 5 26.00 45.12 28.86
N ALA A 6 27.06 44.70 28.16
CA ALA A 6 27.45 43.32 27.81
C ALA A 6 26.78 42.73 26.54
N ALA A 7 27.64 42.09 25.74
CA ALA A 7 27.38 41.45 24.46
C ALA A 7 26.51 40.18 24.56
N LEU A 8 25.79 39.87 23.47
CA LEU A 8 25.22 38.55 23.17
C LEU A 8 25.47 38.30 21.68
N VAL A 9 26.57 37.62 21.34
CA VAL A 9 26.71 36.16 21.12
C VAL A 9 26.27 35.77 19.70
N MET A 10 27.30 35.45 18.90
CA MET A 10 27.18 34.69 17.66
C MET A 10 26.57 33.31 17.93
N ALA A 11 25.70 32.85 17.03
CA ALA A 11 25.66 31.44 16.64
C ALA A 11 24.96 31.29 15.30
N ALA A 12 25.76 31.02 14.27
CA ALA A 12 25.31 30.50 13.00
C ALA A 12 24.47 29.23 13.24
N PHE A 13 23.22 29.23 12.79
CA PHE A 13 22.44 27.99 12.73
C PHE A 13 22.89 27.22 11.51
N SER A 14 23.70 26.20 11.80
CA SER A 14 24.15 25.14 10.93
C SER A 14 23.05 24.64 10.00
N ALA A 15 23.39 24.55 8.71
CA ALA A 15 22.68 23.74 7.74
C ALA A 15 22.73 22.27 8.18
N ALA A 16 21.77 21.87 9.01
CA ALA A 16 21.51 20.46 9.27
C ALA A 16 20.81 19.91 8.03
N GLY A 17 21.57 19.13 7.26
CA GLY A 17 21.09 18.43 6.09
C GLY A 17 19.84 17.63 6.45
N PHE A 18 18.74 17.96 5.76
CA PHE A 18 17.62 17.06 5.61
C PHE A 18 18.14 15.82 4.90
N LEU A 19 18.56 14.82 5.67
CA LEU A 19 18.56 13.44 5.21
C LEU A 19 17.09 13.09 5.01
N ALA A 20 16.60 13.37 3.80
CA ALA A 20 15.39 12.78 3.27
C ALA A 20 15.62 11.27 3.20
N ALA A 21 15.41 10.60 4.33
CA ALA A 21 15.18 9.17 4.33
C ALA A 21 13.85 8.97 3.62
N SER A 22 13.91 8.67 2.33
CA SER A 22 12.81 8.05 1.62
C SER A 22 12.38 6.83 2.46
N PRO A 23 11.09 6.63 2.76
CA PRO A 23 10.67 5.36 3.31
C PRO A 23 11.01 4.31 2.24
N ALA A 24 12.02 3.48 2.52
CA ALA A 24 12.22 2.25 1.80
C ALA A 24 11.06 1.34 2.20
N SER A 25 9.98 1.37 1.43
CA SER A 25 8.98 0.31 1.49
C SER A 25 9.67 -0.97 1.05
N ALA A 26 10.09 -1.77 2.03
CA ALA A 26 10.45 -3.15 1.80
C ALA A 26 9.17 -3.88 1.38
N ALA A 27 8.90 -3.89 0.07
CA ALA A 27 8.01 -4.88 -0.50
C ALA A 27 8.74 -6.22 -0.34
N THR A 28 8.40 -6.97 0.71
CA THR A 28 8.70 -8.39 0.74
C THR A 28 8.04 -8.95 -0.52
N GLU A 29 8.85 -9.38 -1.49
CA GLU A 29 8.40 -10.14 -2.66
C GLU A 29 7.83 -11.47 -2.16
N GLY A 30 6.61 -11.43 -1.64
CA GLY A 30 5.75 -12.60 -1.63
C GLY A 30 5.61 -13.03 -3.08
N GLN A 31 5.83 -14.30 -3.37
CA GLN A 31 5.62 -14.87 -4.69
C GLN A 31 4.20 -14.50 -5.14
N PHE A 32 4.09 -13.53 -6.05
CA PHE A 32 2.82 -13.06 -6.59
C PHE A 32 2.65 -13.65 -7.99
N PRO A 33 1.53 -14.34 -8.27
CA PRO A 33 0.42 -14.67 -7.36
C PRO A 33 0.74 -15.77 -6.35
N PRO A 34 -0.02 -15.84 -5.22
CA PRO A 34 0.08 -16.95 -4.27
C PRO A 34 -0.08 -18.30 -4.98
N TYR A 35 0.63 -19.33 -4.52
CA TYR A 35 0.50 -20.67 -5.10
C TYR A 35 -0.97 -21.13 -5.11
N GLY A 36 -1.45 -21.58 -6.28
CA GLY A 36 -2.82 -22.05 -6.45
C GLY A 36 -3.85 -20.95 -6.73
N CYS A 37 -3.40 -19.70 -6.90
CA CYS A 37 -4.24 -18.57 -7.30
C CYS A 37 -3.81 -18.00 -8.65
N ASP A 38 -4.80 -17.58 -9.44
CA ASP A 38 -4.64 -16.72 -10.59
C ASP A 38 -5.13 -15.31 -10.23
N SER A 39 -4.43 -14.29 -10.70
CA SER A 39 -4.77 -12.90 -10.39
C SER A 39 -4.63 -12.03 -11.62
N ASN A 40 -5.66 -11.25 -11.89
CA ASN A 40 -5.69 -10.28 -12.98
C ASN A 40 -5.93 -8.87 -12.44
N ARG A 41 -5.18 -7.90 -12.98
CA ARG A 41 -5.38 -6.48 -12.68
C ARG A 41 -5.96 -5.77 -13.90
N TYR A 42 -6.88 -4.84 -13.67
CA TYR A 42 -7.52 -4.10 -14.75
C TYR A 42 -7.89 -2.68 -14.31
N GLY A 43 -7.95 -1.75 -15.26
CA GLY A 43 -8.32 -0.37 -15.01
C GLY A 43 -9.81 -0.22 -14.69
N VAL A 44 -10.13 0.66 -13.75
CA VAL A 44 -11.48 1.14 -13.46
C VAL A 44 -11.50 2.66 -13.51
N LEU A 45 -12.68 3.28 -13.44
CA LEU A 45 -12.77 4.73 -13.46
C LEU A 45 -12.03 5.33 -12.26
N PHE A 46 -11.06 6.21 -12.52
CA PHE A 46 -10.17 6.81 -11.51
C PHE A 46 -9.32 5.81 -10.72
N GLY A 47 -9.09 4.60 -11.23
CA GLY A 47 -8.49 3.55 -10.41
C GLY A 47 -8.00 2.31 -11.15
N GLU A 48 -7.64 1.31 -10.35
CA GLU A 48 -7.31 -0.04 -10.78
C GLU A 48 -7.97 -1.04 -9.84
N ALA A 49 -8.37 -2.18 -10.36
CA ALA A 49 -8.91 -3.29 -9.60
C ALA A 49 -8.03 -4.52 -9.76
N ILE A 50 -8.07 -5.38 -8.75
CA ILE A 50 -7.50 -6.71 -8.81
C ILE A 50 -8.58 -7.75 -8.55
N SER A 51 -8.58 -8.79 -9.35
CA SER A 51 -9.48 -9.93 -9.27
C SER A 51 -8.65 -11.20 -9.14
N THR A 52 -8.91 -11.98 -8.09
CA THR A 52 -8.12 -13.18 -7.77
C THR A 52 -9.01 -14.39 -7.65
N THR A 53 -8.69 -15.45 -8.39
CA THR A 53 -9.33 -16.77 -8.31
C THR A 53 -8.38 -17.80 -7.74
N CYS A 54 -8.73 -18.41 -6.60
CA CYS A 54 -7.91 -19.46 -5.98
C CYS A 54 -8.58 -20.83 -6.11
N PHE A 55 -7.79 -21.84 -6.50
CA PHE A 55 -8.18 -23.25 -6.59
C PHE A 55 -7.47 -24.13 -5.56
N SER A 56 -6.40 -23.62 -4.97
CA SER A 56 -5.68 -24.27 -3.87
C SER A 56 -5.04 -23.20 -3.01
N LEU A 57 -5.03 -23.40 -1.69
CA LEU A 57 -4.26 -22.59 -0.76
C LEU A 57 -3.38 -23.49 0.12
N PRO A 58 -2.29 -22.97 0.72
CA PRO A 58 -1.40 -23.76 1.56
C PRO A 58 -2.05 -24.31 2.83
N ARG A 59 -3.16 -23.72 3.28
CA ARG A 59 -3.94 -24.16 4.44
C ARG A 59 -5.25 -24.78 3.95
N TYR A 60 -5.87 -25.63 4.79
CA TYR A 60 -7.21 -26.20 4.58
C TYR A 60 -8.30 -25.13 4.76
N SER A 61 -8.19 -24.01 4.05
CA SER A 61 -9.14 -22.93 4.09
C SER A 61 -10.27 -23.23 3.11
N GLU A 62 -11.51 -22.91 3.48
CA GLU A 62 -12.66 -23.12 2.61
C GLU A 62 -12.97 -21.87 1.78
N THR A 63 -12.62 -20.71 2.34
CA THR A 63 -12.89 -19.40 1.74
C THR A 63 -11.66 -18.54 1.71
N TYR A 64 -11.65 -17.60 0.78
CA TYR A 64 -10.57 -16.64 0.63
C TYR A 64 -11.09 -15.28 0.19
N ARG A 65 -10.28 -14.24 0.42
CA ARG A 65 -10.50 -12.91 -0.16
C ARG A 65 -9.20 -12.25 -0.54
N VAL A 66 -9.24 -11.42 -1.58
CA VAL A 66 -8.10 -10.57 -1.92
C VAL A 66 -8.14 -9.29 -1.09
N VAL A 67 -6.97 -8.86 -0.62
CA VAL A 67 -6.77 -7.56 0.01
C VAL A 67 -5.78 -6.79 -0.84
N ALA A 68 -6.26 -5.77 -1.54
CA ALA A 68 -5.43 -4.89 -2.37
C ALA A 68 -4.73 -3.84 -1.51
N HIS A 69 -3.47 -3.60 -1.81
CA HIS A 69 -2.67 -2.51 -1.26
C HIS A 69 -2.71 -1.38 -2.29
N CYS A 70 -3.44 -0.33 -1.98
CA CYS A 70 -3.72 0.76 -2.89
C CYS A 70 -2.77 1.94 -2.66
N ALA A 71 -2.41 2.62 -3.74
CA ALA A 71 -1.62 3.83 -3.70
C ALA A 71 -2.16 4.90 -4.64
N SER A 72 -2.06 6.16 -4.23
CA SER A 72 -2.22 7.33 -5.10
C SER A 72 -1.33 8.47 -4.60
N GLY A 73 -0.31 8.81 -5.39
CA GLY A 73 0.73 9.75 -4.96
C GLY A 73 1.43 9.25 -3.69
N ALA A 74 1.35 10.03 -2.61
CA ALA A 74 1.92 9.69 -1.31
C ALA A 74 0.92 8.99 -0.35
N SER A 75 -0.32 8.77 -0.77
CA SER A 75 -1.35 8.11 0.03
C SER A 75 -1.33 6.59 -0.19
N LEU A 76 -1.41 5.83 0.90
CA LEU A 76 -1.42 4.37 0.93
C LEU A 76 -2.60 3.89 1.78
N TRP A 77 -3.35 2.91 1.30
CA TRP A 77 -4.47 2.30 2.03
C TRP A 77 -4.71 0.87 1.56
N PHE A 78 -5.67 0.18 2.18
CA PHE A 78 -6.09 -1.16 1.79
C PHE A 78 -7.55 -1.16 1.36
N THR A 79 -7.87 -1.95 0.34
CA THR A 79 -9.25 -2.30 0.01
C THR A 79 -9.41 -3.81 0.00
N VAL A 80 -10.58 -4.26 0.42
CA VAL A 80 -10.83 -5.66 0.76
C VAL A 80 -11.92 -6.18 -0.17
N GLY A 81 -11.66 -7.32 -0.80
CA GLY A 81 -12.64 -8.01 -1.60
C GLY A 81 -13.61 -8.85 -0.77
N HIS A 82 -14.59 -9.43 -1.43
CA HIS A 82 -15.54 -10.33 -0.80
C HIS A 82 -14.92 -11.69 -0.51
N TRP A 83 -15.41 -12.37 0.53
CA TRP A 83 -15.09 -13.78 0.77
C TRP A 83 -15.76 -14.65 -0.29
N VAL A 84 -14.97 -15.52 -0.92
CA VAL A 84 -15.43 -16.45 -1.94
C VAL A 84 -14.92 -17.84 -1.60
N PRO A 85 -15.73 -18.91 -1.78
CA PRO A 85 -15.24 -20.28 -1.65
C PRO A 85 -14.15 -20.58 -2.68
N ILE A 86 -13.17 -21.41 -2.30
CA ILE A 86 -12.13 -21.88 -3.22
C ILE A 86 -12.79 -22.56 -4.44
N GLY A 87 -12.41 -22.14 -5.65
CA GLY A 87 -12.93 -22.66 -6.91
C GLY A 87 -14.25 -22.06 -7.42
N PHE A 88 -14.86 -21.09 -6.73
CA PHE A 88 -16.20 -20.56 -7.06
C PHE A 88 -16.23 -19.17 -7.72
N GLY A 89 -15.07 -18.63 -8.10
CA GLY A 89 -14.97 -17.36 -8.83
C GLY A 89 -14.10 -16.35 -8.09
N PRO A 90 -13.91 -15.14 -8.63
CA PRO A 90 -12.92 -14.24 -8.10
C PRO A 90 -13.38 -13.45 -6.87
N SER A 91 -12.46 -13.24 -5.93
CA SER A 91 -12.54 -12.14 -4.99
C SER A 91 -11.92 -10.90 -5.65
N THR A 92 -12.64 -9.78 -5.65
CA THR A 92 -12.22 -8.54 -6.31
C THR A 92 -12.10 -7.40 -5.31
N ALA A 93 -11.00 -6.65 -5.38
CA ALA A 93 -10.80 -5.42 -4.61
C ALA A 93 -10.42 -4.28 -5.57
N GLU A 94 -10.97 -3.09 -5.32
CA GLU A 94 -10.79 -1.92 -6.19
C GLU A 94 -10.08 -0.80 -5.45
N CYS A 95 -9.10 -0.19 -6.10
CA CYS A 95 -8.41 0.99 -5.64
C CYS A 95 -8.98 2.19 -6.39
N HIS A 96 -9.80 2.99 -5.71
CA HIS A 96 -10.38 4.22 -6.27
C HIS A 96 -9.58 5.45 -5.84
N GLY A 97 -9.17 6.25 -6.82
CA GLY A 97 -8.51 7.52 -6.62
C GLY A 97 -9.48 8.69 -6.64
N GLY A 98 -8.93 9.89 -6.55
CA GLY A 98 -9.68 11.13 -6.73
C GLY A 98 -9.72 11.57 -8.20
N LEU A 99 -10.56 12.56 -8.50
CA LEU A 99 -10.75 13.11 -9.85
C LEU A 99 -9.44 13.53 -10.55
N LEU A 100 -8.46 14.00 -9.77
CA LEU A 100 -7.17 14.52 -10.26
C LEU A 100 -6.00 13.55 -10.04
N ALA A 101 -6.24 12.40 -9.42
CA ALA A 101 -5.19 11.44 -9.08
C ALA A 101 -5.76 10.02 -9.05
N ASN A 102 -5.46 9.25 -10.09
CA ASN A 102 -5.84 7.84 -10.16
C ASN A 102 -5.14 7.06 -9.05
N ALA A 103 -5.83 6.07 -8.51
CA ALA A 103 -5.21 5.06 -7.65
C ALA A 103 -4.77 3.85 -8.48
N TYR A 104 -3.80 3.10 -7.97
CA TYR A 104 -3.34 1.85 -8.56
C TYR A 104 -3.13 0.78 -7.49
N VAL A 105 -3.10 -0.48 -7.92
CA VAL A 105 -2.81 -1.63 -7.05
C VAL A 105 -1.29 -1.73 -6.88
N ALA A 106 -0.76 -1.17 -5.80
CA ALA A 106 0.68 -1.24 -5.50
C ALA A 106 1.12 -2.66 -5.11
N GLY A 107 0.20 -3.44 -4.54
CA GLY A 107 0.40 -4.83 -4.12
C GLY A 107 -0.94 -5.46 -3.76
N TYR A 108 -0.93 -6.71 -3.36
CA TYR A 108 -2.11 -7.36 -2.78
C TYR A 108 -1.67 -8.49 -1.86
N HIS A 109 -2.60 -9.17 -1.22
CA HIS A 109 -2.39 -10.50 -0.67
C HIS A 109 -3.73 -11.22 -0.61
N VAL A 110 -3.70 -12.51 -0.29
CA VAL A 110 -4.90 -13.31 -0.07
C VAL A 110 -4.99 -13.63 1.42
N GLU A 111 -6.15 -13.32 1.99
CA GLU A 111 -6.53 -13.80 3.32
C GLU A 111 -7.40 -15.04 3.15
N ASP A 112 -7.29 -15.95 4.12
CA ASP A 112 -8.00 -17.22 4.12
C ASP A 112 -8.63 -17.51 5.49
N PHE A 113 -9.75 -18.22 5.49
CA PHE A 113 -10.49 -18.66 6.68
C PHE A 113 -11.10 -20.04 6.44
#